data_AF-C1C0B0-F1
#
_entry.id   AF-C1C0B0-F1
#
_cell.length_a   1.000
_cell.length_b   1.000
_cell.length_c   1.000
_cell.angle_alpha   90.00
_cell.angle_beta   90.00
_cell.angle_gamma   90.00
#
_symmetry.space_group_name_H-M   'P 1'
#
loop_
_entity.id
_entity.type
_entity.pdbx_description
1 polymer ?
#
loop_
_entity_poly.entity_id
_entity_poly.type
_entity_poly.pdbx_seq_one_letter_code
_entity_poly.pdbx_strand_id
1 'polypeptide(L)'
;MIRMDEVSLSSEPLELNTSKLSFPSNCGATSVFFGSTRADPDEKGATVTKLFYEAYKPMAIQELKRICSHMRSKWEDLGPIRIVHRLGDVPVGEVSIIISVAAPRRDSAIRATEFALEKLELKVPIWKKEFYSNNVSKWKANQKAPSKSASMDMRNDKTNVQITASNEEIQRRIESFAERKRCEVDRNNILEFCNRHYSDENDDSCARTDSVLVRRQGSTSHYRQSKVVNTGSNESSSSNKNTPSQPKISRGTDERISALEDHLLPGKPIQKDIFARIKSLEDRVLYLEGISPEYFANVSANSKNEMEEDKEYISKEERKSELKKLLMDANLKIQELENSTQNIKDEALE
;
A
#
# COMPACT_ATOMS: atom_id res chain seq x y z
N MET A 1 27.74 -19.66 -19.19
CA MET A 1 27.73 -18.43 -20.02
C MET A 1 27.18 -17.30 -19.17
N ILE A 2 27.97 -16.25 -18.91
CA ILE A 2 27.58 -15.19 -17.97
C ILE A 2 26.49 -14.33 -18.62
N ARG A 3 25.24 -14.60 -18.26
CA ARG A 3 24.05 -13.81 -18.59
C ARG A 3 23.94 -12.66 -17.58
N MET A 4 24.82 -11.67 -17.66
CA MET A 4 24.74 -10.50 -16.77
C MET A 4 23.81 -9.44 -17.35
N ASP A 5 22.79 -9.09 -16.56
CA ASP A 5 21.90 -7.97 -16.82
C ASP A 5 22.43 -6.76 -16.04
N GLU A 6 22.71 -5.66 -16.75
CA GLU A 6 23.11 -4.39 -16.15
C GLU A 6 21.91 -3.44 -16.14
N VAL A 7 21.48 -3.07 -14.94
CA VAL A 7 20.38 -2.12 -14.75
C VAL A 7 20.85 -1.02 -13.81
N SER A 8 20.78 0.23 -14.25
CA SER A 8 21.20 1.37 -13.43
C SER A 8 20.39 2.64 -13.69
N LEU A 9 20.34 3.50 -12.68
CA LEU A 9 19.79 4.85 -12.75
C LEU A 9 20.92 5.83 -12.45
N SER A 10 21.20 6.75 -13.36
CA SER A 10 22.31 7.72 -13.24
C SER A 10 21.78 9.13 -13.11
N SER A 11 22.42 10.01 -12.33
CA SER A 11 22.20 11.46 -12.40
C SER A 11 23.07 12.13 -13.47
N GLU A 12 24.19 11.50 -13.81
CA GLU A 12 25.16 12.02 -14.77
C GLU A 12 24.74 11.76 -16.22
N PRO A 13 25.21 12.59 -17.18
CA PRO A 13 25.06 12.35 -18.60
C PRO A 13 25.48 10.94 -19.02
N LEU A 14 24.66 10.29 -19.85
CA LEU A 14 24.94 8.95 -20.32
C LEU A 14 25.96 8.99 -21.45
N GLU A 15 27.12 8.39 -21.23
CA GLU A 15 28.13 8.22 -22.28
C GLU A 15 27.64 7.28 -23.38
N LEU A 16 27.72 7.72 -24.64
CA LEU A 16 27.38 6.93 -25.82
C LEU A 16 28.52 6.00 -26.29
N ASN A 17 29.52 5.76 -25.44
CA ASN A 17 30.69 4.98 -25.80
C ASN A 17 30.35 3.49 -25.97
N THR A 18 30.75 2.91 -27.10
CA THR A 18 30.56 1.48 -27.42
C THR A 18 31.37 0.56 -26.50
N SER A 19 32.36 1.09 -25.77
CA SER A 19 33.16 0.34 -24.80
C SER A 19 32.34 -0.26 -23.66
N LYS A 20 31.17 0.32 -23.36
CA LYS A 20 30.24 -0.19 -22.34
C LYS A 20 29.21 -1.18 -22.91
N LEU A 21 29.31 -1.55 -24.19
CA LEU A 21 28.49 -2.60 -24.81
C LEU A 21 29.22 -3.94 -24.71
N SER A 22 28.46 -5.01 -24.47
CA SER A 22 29.01 -6.37 -24.36
C SER A 22 28.77 -7.14 -25.66
N PHE A 23 29.85 -7.70 -26.23
CA PHE A 23 29.84 -8.46 -27.48
C PHE A 23 30.31 -9.90 -27.24
N PRO A 24 29.49 -10.77 -26.64
CA PRO A 24 29.88 -12.15 -26.38
C PRO A 24 29.95 -12.96 -27.69
N SER A 25 30.85 -13.94 -27.73
CA SER A 25 31.15 -14.73 -28.95
C SER A 25 29.96 -15.50 -29.53
N ASN A 26 28.92 -15.75 -28.72
CA ASN A 26 27.71 -16.46 -29.14
C ASN A 26 26.60 -15.53 -29.66
N CYS A 27 26.82 -14.20 -29.69
CA CYS A 27 25.85 -13.22 -30.17
C CYS A 27 26.33 -12.58 -31.48
N GLY A 28 25.57 -12.76 -32.57
CA GLY A 28 25.85 -12.16 -33.87
C GLY A 28 25.21 -10.79 -34.07
N ALA A 29 24.37 -10.33 -33.14
CA ALA A 29 23.68 -9.05 -33.23
C ALA A 29 23.58 -8.36 -31.86
N THR A 30 23.71 -7.03 -31.86
CA THR A 30 23.41 -6.17 -30.71
C THR A 30 22.52 -5.04 -31.19
N SER A 31 21.35 -4.88 -30.58
CA SER A 31 20.45 -3.75 -30.82
C SER A 31 20.63 -2.75 -29.70
N VAL A 32 20.76 -1.46 -30.05
CA VAL A 32 20.92 -0.36 -29.10
C VAL A 32 19.90 0.72 -29.42
N PHE A 33 19.17 1.15 -28.42
CA PHE A 33 18.21 2.24 -28.48
C PHE A 33 18.69 3.40 -27.61
N PHE A 34 18.64 4.60 -28.17
CA PHE A 34 18.89 5.86 -27.48
C PHE A 34 17.61 6.69 -27.49
N GLY A 35 17.05 6.99 -26.31
CA GLY A 35 15.96 7.95 -26.18
C GLY A 35 16.54 9.34 -25.91
N SER A 36 16.37 10.28 -26.83
CA SER A 36 16.85 11.66 -26.70
C SER A 36 15.71 12.65 -26.46
N THR A 37 16.01 13.74 -25.77
CA THR A 37 15.05 14.84 -25.56
C THR A 37 14.87 15.64 -26.86
N ARG A 38 13.62 15.85 -27.26
CA ARG A 38 13.23 16.64 -28.44
C ARG A 38 12.73 18.02 -28.06
N ALA A 39 12.90 19.00 -28.96
CA ALA A 39 12.36 20.35 -28.82
C ALA A 39 10.93 20.44 -29.38
N ASP A 40 10.03 19.57 -28.93
CA ASP A 40 8.65 19.59 -29.43
C ASP A 40 7.91 20.84 -28.89
N PRO A 41 7.14 21.57 -29.73
CA PRO A 41 6.37 22.73 -29.30
C PRO A 41 5.07 22.32 -28.57
N ASP A 42 4.63 23.14 -27.63
CA ASP A 42 3.30 23.03 -27.02
C ASP A 42 2.20 23.62 -27.92
N GLU A 43 0.94 23.47 -27.50
CA GLU A 43 -0.24 24.00 -28.21
C GLU A 43 -0.21 25.53 -28.41
N LYS A 44 0.59 26.24 -27.61
CA LYS A 44 0.77 27.69 -27.62
C LYS A 44 2.07 28.11 -28.34
N GLY A 45 2.81 27.17 -28.92
CA GLY A 45 4.05 27.40 -29.66
C GLY A 45 5.32 27.51 -28.80
N ALA A 46 5.26 27.30 -27.49
CA ALA A 46 6.42 27.29 -26.63
C ALA A 46 7.20 25.96 -26.77
N THR A 47 8.51 26.04 -26.99
CA THR A 47 9.35 24.85 -27.22
C THR A 47 9.91 24.29 -25.92
N VAL A 48 9.97 22.96 -25.83
CA VAL A 48 10.67 22.27 -24.72
C VAL A 48 12.16 22.65 -24.75
N THR A 49 12.71 23.03 -23.59
CA THR A 49 14.13 23.37 -23.40
C THR A 49 14.88 22.24 -22.68
N LYS A 50 14.21 21.55 -21.75
CA LYS A 50 14.74 20.37 -21.05
C LYS A 50 13.63 19.48 -20.50
N LEU A 51 13.98 18.23 -20.24
CA LEU A 51 13.18 17.30 -19.45
C LEU A 51 13.81 17.14 -18.06
N PHE A 52 12.98 16.98 -17.04
CA PHE A 52 13.42 16.55 -15.71
C PHE A 52 12.81 15.19 -15.38
N TYR A 53 13.65 14.22 -15.01
CA TYR A 53 13.23 12.87 -14.69
C TYR A 53 13.36 12.58 -13.20
N GLU A 54 12.28 12.08 -12.61
CA GLU A 54 12.24 11.64 -11.21
C GLU A 54 11.81 10.18 -11.14
N ALA A 55 12.32 9.44 -10.16
CA ALA A 55 12.04 8.01 -10.05
C ALA A 55 12.00 7.54 -8.60
N TYR A 56 11.10 6.59 -8.32
CA TYR A 56 11.19 5.82 -7.08
C TYR A 56 12.27 4.73 -7.22
N LYS A 57 13.53 5.11 -6.99
CA LYS A 57 14.72 4.33 -7.37
C LYS A 57 14.68 2.84 -7.00
N PRO A 58 14.35 2.43 -5.75
CA PRO A 58 14.37 1.01 -5.38
C PRO A 58 13.37 0.18 -6.21
N MET A 59 12.15 0.70 -6.36
CA MET A 59 11.10 0.04 -7.14
C MET A 59 11.39 0.09 -8.63
N ALA A 60 11.92 1.20 -9.16
CA ALA A 60 12.30 1.33 -10.56
C ALA A 60 13.37 0.29 -10.95
N ILE A 61 14.42 0.13 -10.14
CA ILE A 61 15.45 -0.91 -10.37
C ILE A 61 14.84 -2.31 -10.31
N GLN A 62 13.93 -2.57 -9.37
CA GLN A 62 13.26 -3.86 -9.25
C GLN A 62 12.38 -4.17 -10.48
N GLU A 63 11.61 -3.20 -10.97
CA GLU A 63 10.78 -3.36 -12.17
C GLU A 63 11.63 -3.55 -13.43
N LEU A 64 12.72 -2.81 -13.58
CA LEU A 64 13.66 -3.00 -14.68
C LEU A 64 14.26 -4.42 -14.69
N LYS A 65 14.64 -4.94 -13.52
CA LYS A 65 15.09 -6.35 -13.39
C LYS A 65 13.99 -7.36 -13.72
N ARG A 66 12.73 -7.07 -13.36
CA ARG A 66 11.57 -7.88 -13.76
C ARG A 66 11.37 -7.88 -15.27
N ILE A 67 11.58 -6.74 -15.93
CA ILE A 67 11.52 -6.63 -17.40
C ILE A 67 12.62 -7.50 -18.03
N CYS A 68 13.87 -7.43 -17.57
CA CYS A 68 14.95 -8.30 -18.05
C CYS A 68 14.60 -9.78 -17.89
N SER A 69 14.05 -10.16 -16.73
CA SER A 69 13.60 -11.54 -16.47
C SER A 69 12.51 -11.99 -17.45
N HIS A 70 11.55 -11.11 -17.75
CA HIS A 70 10.46 -11.38 -18.70
C HIS A 70 10.96 -11.48 -20.14
N MET A 71 11.95 -10.67 -20.52
CA MET A 71 12.62 -10.80 -21.82
C MET A 71 13.30 -12.16 -21.91
N ARG A 72 14.01 -12.59 -20.87
CA ARG A 72 14.69 -13.89 -20.83
C ARG A 72 13.72 -15.08 -20.89
N SER A 73 12.52 -14.97 -20.34
CA SER A 73 11.50 -16.01 -20.49
C SER A 73 10.90 -16.07 -21.89
N LYS A 74 10.90 -14.96 -22.63
CA LYS A 74 10.35 -14.89 -23.99
C LYS A 74 11.40 -15.23 -25.06
N TRP A 75 12.67 -14.93 -24.78
CA TRP A 75 13.81 -15.20 -25.64
C TRP A 75 14.94 -15.82 -24.82
N GLU A 76 15.04 -17.14 -24.86
CA GLU A 76 16.02 -17.90 -24.07
C GLU A 76 17.48 -17.68 -24.54
N ASP A 77 17.64 -17.25 -25.78
CA ASP A 77 18.91 -17.06 -26.46
C ASP A 77 19.50 -15.65 -26.28
N LEU A 78 18.83 -14.76 -25.54
CA LEU A 78 19.35 -13.42 -25.28
C LEU A 78 20.69 -13.46 -24.53
N GLY A 79 21.64 -12.68 -25.05
CA GLY A 79 22.90 -12.36 -24.41
C GLY A 79 22.72 -11.33 -23.28
N PRO A 80 23.75 -10.51 -23.04
CA PRO A 80 23.70 -9.39 -22.10
C PRO A 80 22.57 -8.39 -22.43
N ILE A 81 21.90 -7.94 -21.37
CA ILE A 81 20.88 -6.89 -21.44
C ILE A 81 21.38 -5.73 -20.59
N ARG A 82 21.33 -4.51 -21.13
CA ARG A 82 21.73 -3.30 -20.44
C ARG A 82 20.62 -2.25 -20.54
N ILE A 83 20.13 -1.77 -19.40
CA ILE A 83 19.13 -0.70 -19.33
C ILE A 83 19.63 0.37 -18.37
N VAL A 84 19.90 1.56 -18.90
CA VAL A 84 20.37 2.70 -18.13
C VAL A 84 19.46 3.88 -18.38
N HIS A 85 18.94 4.47 -17.31
CA HIS A 85 18.09 5.66 -17.40
C HIS A 85 18.69 6.82 -16.59
N ARG A 86 18.73 8.00 -17.19
CA ARG A 86 19.17 9.23 -16.54
C ARG A 86 18.03 9.88 -15.75
N LEU A 87 18.35 10.37 -14.57
CA LEU A 87 17.48 11.14 -13.69
C LEU A 87 17.98 12.58 -13.61
N GLY A 88 17.12 13.48 -13.14
CA GLY A 88 17.41 14.90 -13.10
C GLY A 88 17.22 15.57 -14.45
N ASP A 89 17.95 16.67 -14.66
CA ASP A 89 17.83 17.51 -15.86
C ASP A 89 18.50 16.86 -17.08
N VAL A 90 17.76 16.81 -18.18
CA VAL A 90 18.19 16.33 -19.51
C VAL A 90 17.82 17.38 -20.56
N PRO A 91 18.78 18.23 -20.97
CA PRO A 91 18.60 19.20 -22.05
C PRO A 91 18.13 18.56 -23.36
N VAL A 92 17.52 19.38 -24.23
CA VAL A 92 17.25 19.00 -25.63
C VAL A 92 18.53 18.52 -26.32
N GLY A 93 18.41 17.43 -27.08
CA GLY A 93 19.53 16.81 -27.78
C GLY A 93 20.33 15.81 -26.96
N GLU A 94 20.12 15.75 -25.64
CA GLU A 94 20.81 14.77 -24.78
C GLU A 94 19.99 13.47 -24.61
N VAL A 95 20.70 12.38 -24.31
CA VAL A 95 20.12 11.05 -24.12
C VAL A 95 19.62 10.89 -22.69
N SER A 96 18.36 10.49 -22.54
CA SER A 96 17.72 10.16 -21.27
C SER A 96 17.75 8.67 -20.95
N ILE A 97 17.77 7.81 -21.97
CA ILE A 97 17.75 6.36 -21.79
C ILE A 97 18.61 5.64 -22.84
N ILE A 98 19.32 4.60 -22.39
CA ILE A 98 20.02 3.64 -23.23
C ILE A 98 19.51 2.24 -22.93
N ILE A 99 19.06 1.53 -23.97
CA ILE A 99 18.74 0.10 -23.89
C ILE A 99 19.64 -0.62 -24.89
N SER A 100 20.35 -1.65 -24.45
CA SER A 100 21.16 -2.51 -25.30
C SER A 100 20.83 -3.97 -25.04
N VAL A 101 20.60 -4.73 -26.11
CA VAL A 101 20.31 -6.16 -26.05
C VAL A 101 21.14 -6.89 -27.10
N ALA A 102 21.95 -7.84 -26.66
CA ALA A 102 22.68 -8.74 -27.53
C ALA A 102 21.91 -10.06 -27.75
N ALA A 103 21.98 -10.63 -28.95
CA ALA A 103 21.39 -11.93 -29.28
C ALA A 103 22.16 -12.64 -30.42
N PRO A 104 21.99 -13.96 -30.59
CA PRO A 104 22.56 -14.70 -31.72
C PRO A 104 22.12 -14.18 -33.08
N ARG A 105 20.85 -13.75 -33.19
CA ARG A 105 20.25 -13.26 -34.44
C ARG A 105 19.62 -11.89 -34.25
N ARG A 106 19.61 -11.09 -35.32
CA ARG A 106 19.11 -9.69 -35.32
C ARG A 106 17.64 -9.57 -34.89
N ASP A 107 16.80 -10.53 -35.25
CA ASP A 107 15.35 -10.48 -34.98
C ASP A 107 15.07 -10.46 -33.47
N SER A 108 15.71 -11.36 -32.71
CA SER A 108 15.58 -11.42 -31.25
C SER A 108 16.07 -10.12 -30.60
N ALA A 109 17.23 -9.60 -31.01
CA ALA A 109 17.80 -8.38 -30.43
C ALA A 109 16.89 -7.15 -30.62
N ILE A 110 16.36 -6.96 -31.84
CA ILE A 110 15.51 -5.80 -32.17
C ILE A 110 14.18 -5.90 -31.41
N ARG A 111 13.50 -7.06 -31.49
CA ARG A 111 12.19 -7.25 -30.84
C ARG A 111 12.28 -7.19 -29.31
N ALA A 112 13.37 -7.69 -28.72
CA ALA A 112 13.59 -7.60 -27.29
C ALA A 112 13.82 -6.15 -26.84
N THR A 113 14.54 -5.34 -27.63
CA THR A 113 14.76 -3.92 -27.34
C THR A 113 13.47 -3.12 -27.39
N GLU A 114 12.64 -3.33 -28.42
CA GLU A 114 11.29 -2.73 -28.52
C GLU A 114 10.42 -3.12 -27.31
N PHE A 115 10.40 -4.41 -26.97
CA PHE A 115 9.65 -4.90 -25.82
C PHE A 115 10.10 -4.27 -24.50
N ALA A 116 11.42 -4.09 -24.30
CA ALA A 116 11.96 -3.47 -23.10
C ALA A 116 11.47 -2.02 -22.96
N LEU A 117 11.50 -1.25 -24.07
CA LEU A 117 11.02 0.13 -24.11
C LEU A 117 9.52 0.21 -23.78
N GLU A 118 8.68 -0.59 -24.44
CA GLU A 118 7.24 -0.61 -24.19
C GLU A 118 6.92 -0.97 -22.73
N LYS A 119 7.63 -1.94 -22.14
CA LYS A 119 7.40 -2.34 -20.74
C LYS A 119 7.89 -1.29 -19.75
N LEU A 120 8.98 -0.60 -20.07
CA LEU A 120 9.53 0.46 -19.22
C LEU A 120 8.52 1.59 -19.06
N GLU A 121 7.97 2.08 -20.18
CA GLU A 121 6.99 3.17 -20.18
C GLU A 121 5.70 2.82 -19.40
N LEU A 122 5.33 1.53 -19.37
CA LEU A 122 4.12 1.04 -18.72
C LEU A 122 4.27 0.73 -17.23
N LYS A 123 5.41 0.16 -16.81
CA LYS A 123 5.57 -0.45 -15.48
C LYS A 123 6.54 0.26 -14.56
N VAL A 124 7.53 0.95 -15.11
CA VAL A 124 8.62 1.48 -14.30
C VAL A 124 8.19 2.85 -13.73
N PRO A 125 8.26 3.05 -12.40
CA PRO A 125 7.90 4.32 -11.75
C PRO A 125 8.98 5.38 -11.98
N ILE A 126 9.06 5.86 -13.22
CA ILE A 126 9.83 7.02 -13.66
C ILE A 126 8.84 8.01 -14.26
N TRP A 127 8.93 9.26 -13.82
CA TRP A 127 8.08 10.36 -14.28
C TRP A 127 8.94 11.42 -14.97
N LYS A 128 8.36 12.05 -16.00
CA LYS A 128 9.01 13.12 -16.75
C LYS A 128 8.26 14.43 -16.64
N LYS A 129 9.00 15.52 -16.46
CA LYS A 129 8.50 16.88 -16.44
C LYS A 129 9.13 17.68 -17.58
N GLU A 130 8.30 18.32 -18.39
CA GLU A 130 8.72 19.19 -19.49
C GLU A 130 8.90 20.62 -18.98
N PHE A 131 10.01 21.27 -19.35
CA PHE A 131 10.25 22.70 -19.16
C PHE A 131 10.24 23.37 -20.52
N TYR A 132 9.51 24.49 -20.63
CA TYR A 132 9.34 25.22 -21.88
C TYR A 132 10.07 26.57 -21.86
N SER A 133 10.28 27.16 -23.04
CA SER A 133 10.97 28.45 -23.23
C SER A 133 10.30 29.64 -22.54
N ASN A 134 8.99 29.54 -22.26
CA ASN A 134 8.20 30.54 -21.54
C ASN A 134 8.26 30.40 -20.00
N ASN A 135 9.20 29.60 -19.47
CA ASN A 135 9.34 29.28 -18.04
C ASN A 135 8.15 28.51 -17.42
N VAL A 136 7.23 27.97 -18.24
CA VAL A 136 6.20 27.04 -17.76
C VAL A 136 6.80 25.64 -17.66
N SER A 137 6.33 24.85 -16.68
CA SER A 137 6.69 23.44 -16.57
C SER A 137 5.46 22.55 -16.37
N LYS A 138 5.45 21.37 -17.01
CA LYS A 138 4.30 20.46 -17.01
C LYS A 138 4.75 19.03 -16.78
N TRP A 139 4.15 18.33 -15.82
CA TRP A 139 4.32 16.89 -15.68
C TRP A 139 3.57 16.17 -16.81
N LYS A 140 4.24 15.25 -17.50
CA LYS A 140 3.57 14.35 -18.44
C LYS A 140 3.10 13.13 -17.66
N ALA A 141 1.81 12.83 -17.77
CA ALA A 141 1.30 11.53 -17.36
C ALA A 141 1.93 10.43 -18.23
N ASN A 142 2.25 9.29 -17.61
CA ASN A 142 2.62 8.10 -18.36
C ASN A 142 1.38 7.68 -19.15
N GLN A 143 1.41 7.91 -20.46
CA GLN A 143 0.33 7.47 -21.33
C GLN A 143 0.30 5.94 -21.26
N LYS A 144 -0.83 5.37 -20.83
CA LYS A 144 -1.08 3.96 -21.08
C LYS A 144 -0.95 3.80 -22.60
N ALA A 145 -0.08 2.89 -23.04
CA ALA A 145 0.07 2.61 -24.47
C ALA A 145 -1.33 2.52 -25.08
N PRO A 146 -1.60 3.21 -26.22
CA PRO A 146 -2.80 2.87 -26.96
C PRO A 146 -2.72 1.37 -27.14
N SER A 147 -3.72 0.63 -26.68
CA SER A 147 -3.83 -0.76 -27.07
C SER A 147 -3.67 -0.74 -28.58
N LYS A 148 -2.62 -1.35 -29.13
CA LYS A 148 -2.65 -1.84 -30.50
C LYS A 148 -3.74 -2.90 -30.51
N SER A 149 -4.99 -2.48 -30.34
CA SER A 149 -6.15 -3.25 -30.72
C SER A 149 -5.99 -3.32 -32.21
N ALA A 150 -5.48 -4.47 -32.68
CA ALA A 150 -5.91 -4.99 -33.95
C ALA A 150 -7.39 -4.66 -34.06
N SER A 151 -7.77 -4.01 -35.15
CA SER A 151 -9.14 -3.78 -35.56
C SER A 151 -9.84 -5.14 -35.65
N MET A 152 -10.27 -5.63 -34.49
CA MET A 152 -11.21 -6.70 -34.33
C MET A 152 -12.45 -5.95 -33.91
N ASP A 153 -13.38 -5.78 -34.85
CA ASP A 153 -14.71 -5.27 -34.58
C ASP A 153 -15.36 -6.13 -33.49
N MET A 154 -15.13 -5.76 -32.24
CA MET A 154 -15.93 -6.26 -31.13
C MET A 154 -17.30 -5.62 -31.31
N ARG A 155 -18.21 -6.37 -31.91
CA ARG A 155 -19.64 -6.14 -31.74
C ARG A 155 -19.88 -6.04 -30.24
N ASN A 156 -20.09 -4.81 -29.80
CA ASN A 156 -20.25 -4.46 -28.40
C ASN A 156 -21.62 -4.97 -27.98
N ASP A 157 -21.70 -6.23 -27.54
CA ASP A 157 -22.92 -6.80 -26.99
C ASP A 157 -23.25 -6.07 -25.68
N LYS A 158 -24.08 -5.02 -25.82
CA LYS A 158 -24.59 -4.16 -24.74
C LYS A 158 -25.36 -4.93 -23.66
N THR A 159 -25.54 -6.24 -23.81
CA THR A 159 -26.22 -7.13 -22.88
C THR A 159 -25.32 -7.59 -21.71
N ASN A 160 -23.98 -7.49 -21.84
CA ASN A 160 -23.04 -7.89 -20.79
C ASN A 160 -22.43 -6.72 -19.99
N VAL A 161 -22.84 -5.47 -20.26
CA VAL A 161 -22.40 -4.30 -19.48
C VAL A 161 -23.42 -4.03 -18.39
N GLN A 162 -23.17 -4.52 -17.17
CA GLN A 162 -24.07 -4.32 -16.02
C GLN A 162 -24.02 -2.90 -15.44
N ILE A 163 -22.95 -2.14 -15.69
CA ILE A 163 -22.78 -0.79 -15.14
C ILE A 163 -22.43 0.17 -16.27
N THR A 164 -23.38 1.04 -16.62
CA THR A 164 -23.16 2.15 -17.53
C THR A 164 -23.14 3.45 -16.73
N ALA A 165 -21.99 4.11 -16.66
CA ALA A 165 -21.87 5.45 -16.10
C ALA A 165 -21.38 6.41 -17.19
N SER A 166 -21.89 7.64 -17.21
CA SER A 166 -21.35 8.68 -18.09
C SER A 166 -19.91 9.00 -17.68
N ASN A 167 -19.12 9.53 -18.61
CA ASN A 167 -17.74 9.93 -18.31
C ASN A 167 -17.70 10.98 -17.18
N GLU A 168 -18.68 11.88 -17.15
CA GLU A 168 -18.88 12.88 -16.09
C GLU A 168 -19.11 12.24 -14.72
N GLU A 169 -19.94 11.20 -14.62
CA GLU A 169 -20.20 10.50 -13.36
C GLU A 169 -18.96 9.74 -12.86
N ILE A 170 -18.19 9.14 -13.78
CA ILE A 170 -16.91 8.50 -13.45
C ILE A 170 -15.94 9.54 -12.90
N GLN A 171 -15.82 10.68 -13.57
CA GLN A 171 -14.94 11.77 -13.17
C GLN A 171 -15.32 12.33 -11.79
N ARG A 172 -16.61 12.57 -11.55
CA ARG A 172 -17.15 13.00 -10.25
C ARG A 172 -16.83 12.01 -9.13
N ARG A 173 -16.93 10.70 -9.39
CA ARG A 173 -16.58 9.66 -8.40
C ARG A 173 -15.08 9.63 -8.10
N ILE A 174 -14.24 9.80 -9.11
CA ILE A 174 -12.78 9.87 -8.94
C ILE A 174 -12.42 11.07 -8.06
N GLU A 175 -13.00 12.24 -8.35
CA GLU A 175 -12.77 13.47 -7.59
C GLU A 175 -13.26 13.32 -6.14
N SER A 176 -14.48 12.81 -5.94
CA SER A 176 -15.03 12.56 -4.60
C SER A 176 -14.17 11.57 -3.78
N PHE A 177 -13.65 10.53 -4.43
CA PHE A 177 -12.77 9.55 -3.78
C PHE A 177 -11.42 10.18 -3.42
N ALA A 178 -10.81 10.93 -4.34
CA ALA A 178 -9.53 11.59 -4.11
C ALA A 178 -9.64 12.63 -2.99
N GLU A 179 -10.71 13.41 -2.96
CA GLU A 179 -10.98 14.39 -1.91
C GLU A 179 -11.19 13.70 -0.55
N ARG A 180 -12.03 12.65 -0.48
CA ARG A 180 -12.21 11.87 0.74
C ARG A 180 -10.89 11.30 1.27
N LYS A 181 -10.04 10.77 0.39
CA LYS A 181 -8.73 10.22 0.78
C LYS A 181 -7.76 11.29 1.24
N ARG A 182 -7.79 12.49 0.64
CA ARG A 182 -7.02 13.64 1.14
C ARG A 182 -7.49 14.05 2.52
N CYS A 183 -8.80 14.20 2.74
CA CYS A 183 -9.32 14.53 4.07
C CYS A 183 -9.01 13.47 5.13
N GLU A 184 -9.01 12.18 4.77
CA GLU A 184 -8.62 11.08 5.66
C GLU A 184 -7.13 11.20 6.07
N VAL A 185 -6.26 11.43 5.09
CA VAL A 185 -4.82 11.67 5.33
C VAL A 185 -4.61 12.93 6.16
N ASP A 186 -5.28 14.03 5.84
CA ASP A 186 -5.16 15.30 6.57
C ASP A 186 -5.64 15.16 8.02
N ARG A 187 -6.76 14.45 8.25
CA ARG A 187 -7.25 14.17 9.60
C ARG A 187 -6.24 13.35 10.39
N ASN A 188 -5.63 12.35 9.77
CA ASN A 188 -4.59 11.54 10.41
C ASN A 188 -3.33 12.36 10.70
N ASN A 189 -2.91 13.23 9.78
CA ASN A 189 -1.77 14.14 9.98
C ASN A 189 -2.04 15.12 11.13
N ILE A 190 -3.27 15.66 11.24
CA ILE A 190 -3.67 16.54 12.35
C ILE A 190 -3.62 15.77 13.67
N LEU A 191 -4.15 14.55 13.72
CA LEU A 191 -4.08 13.71 14.90
C LEU A 191 -2.63 13.41 15.29
N GLU A 192 -1.77 13.03 14.33
CA GLU A 192 -0.34 12.80 14.55
C GLU A 192 0.37 14.07 15.08
N PHE A 193 0.03 15.24 14.54
CA PHE A 193 0.64 16.51 14.94
C PHE A 193 0.18 16.97 16.34
N CYS A 194 -1.10 16.80 16.65
CA CYS A 194 -1.69 17.24 17.92
C CYS A 194 -1.51 16.25 19.08
N ASN A 195 -1.26 14.97 18.81
CA ASN A 195 -1.12 13.94 19.85
C ASN A 195 0.33 13.70 20.29
N ARG A 196 1.26 14.59 19.92
CA ARG A 196 2.64 14.56 20.42
C ARG A 196 2.67 15.12 21.84
N HIS A 197 2.55 14.25 22.83
CA HIS A 197 2.85 14.60 24.21
C HIS A 197 4.37 14.80 24.31
N TYR A 198 4.85 16.05 24.32
CA TYR A 198 6.23 16.35 24.75
C TYR A 198 6.30 16.19 26.27
N SER A 199 6.27 14.95 26.76
CA SER A 199 6.82 14.67 28.08
C SER A 199 8.32 14.52 27.91
N ASP A 200 9.05 15.53 28.37
CA ASP A 200 10.50 15.57 28.45
C ASP A 200 10.93 14.46 29.42
N GLU A 201 11.20 13.26 28.89
CA GLU A 201 12.05 12.18 29.42
C GLU A 201 11.66 10.83 28.77
N ASN A 202 12.46 10.40 27.79
CA ASN A 202 12.47 9.04 27.18
C ASN A 202 11.27 8.64 26.31
N ASP A 203 11.12 9.25 25.14
CA ASP A 203 10.14 8.78 24.15
C ASP A 203 10.83 8.04 22.98
N ASP A 204 11.04 6.73 23.14
CA ASP A 204 11.42 5.78 22.08
C ASP A 204 10.17 5.29 21.32
N SER A 205 9.29 6.21 20.90
CA SER A 205 8.09 5.92 20.11
C SER A 205 8.37 5.99 18.61
N CYS A 206 7.96 4.97 17.86
CA CYS A 206 8.13 4.89 16.40
C CYS A 206 6.89 5.45 15.69
N ALA A 207 7.08 6.41 14.78
CA ALA A 207 6.04 7.14 14.05
C ALA A 207 5.07 6.31 13.17
N ARG A 208 5.10 4.97 13.20
CA ARG A 208 4.21 4.10 12.42
C ARG A 208 3.35 3.16 13.25
N THR A 209 3.61 3.04 14.55
CA THR A 209 2.87 2.18 15.46
C THR A 209 2.86 2.84 16.84
N ASP A 210 1.68 3.09 17.41
CA ASP A 210 1.48 3.59 18.78
C ASP A 210 1.92 2.56 19.86
N SER A 211 3.06 1.92 19.66
CA SER A 211 3.66 0.97 20.59
C SER A 211 4.57 1.73 21.54
N VAL A 212 4.10 1.93 22.78
CA VAL A 212 4.91 2.48 23.88
C VAL A 212 5.71 1.37 24.54
N LEU A 213 7.04 1.47 24.54
CA LEU A 213 7.92 0.52 25.21
C LEU A 213 8.04 0.85 26.71
N VAL A 214 7.27 0.17 27.57
CA VAL A 214 7.37 0.35 29.02
C VAL A 214 8.45 -0.56 29.62
N ARG A 215 9.61 0.00 29.99
CA ARG A 215 10.67 -0.73 30.72
C ARG A 215 10.29 -0.89 32.20
N ARG A 216 10.34 -2.12 32.73
CA ARG A 216 10.22 -2.35 34.18
C ARG A 216 11.56 -2.04 34.88
N GLN A 217 11.51 -1.45 36.08
CA GLN A 217 12.69 -1.24 36.92
C GLN A 217 13.40 -2.58 37.19
N GLY A 218 14.69 -2.66 36.84
CA GLY A 218 15.51 -3.87 36.95
C GLY A 218 15.65 -4.70 35.66
N SER A 219 15.05 -4.27 34.55
CA SER A 219 15.24 -4.95 33.25
C SER A 219 16.64 -4.66 32.67
N THR A 220 17.57 -5.59 32.81
CA THR A 220 18.87 -5.55 32.13
C THR A 220 18.83 -6.37 30.84
N SER A 221 18.62 -5.68 29.72
CA SER A 221 19.14 -6.01 28.37
C SER A 221 18.55 -7.19 27.56
N HIS A 222 18.08 -6.80 26.37
CA HIS A 222 18.24 -7.38 25.01
C HIS A 222 18.03 -8.90 24.73
N TYR A 223 17.00 -9.17 23.92
CA TYR A 223 16.78 -10.36 23.07
C TYR A 223 16.89 -11.75 23.75
N ARG A 224 15.75 -12.32 24.15
CA ARG A 224 15.67 -13.73 24.54
C ARG A 224 15.48 -14.60 23.29
N GLN A 225 16.54 -15.19 22.78
CA GLN A 225 16.46 -16.22 21.75
C GLN A 225 15.84 -17.49 22.35
N SER A 226 14.53 -17.68 22.19
CA SER A 226 13.89 -18.96 22.48
C SER A 226 14.17 -19.93 21.34
N LYS A 227 15.12 -20.84 21.53
CA LYS A 227 15.30 -21.98 20.62
C LYS A 227 14.06 -22.87 20.73
N VAL A 228 13.20 -22.84 19.71
CA VAL A 228 12.11 -23.82 19.58
C VAL A 228 12.77 -25.17 19.31
N VAL A 229 12.83 -26.02 20.33
CA VAL A 229 13.17 -27.44 20.16
C VAL A 229 11.89 -28.11 19.71
N ASN A 230 11.80 -28.41 18.41
CA ASN A 230 10.74 -29.24 17.89
C ASN A 230 11.03 -30.67 18.36
N THR A 231 10.47 -31.08 19.50
CA THR A 231 10.48 -32.49 19.94
C THR A 231 9.42 -33.26 19.14
N GLY A 232 9.57 -33.25 17.82
CA GLY A 232 8.94 -34.19 16.91
C GLY A 232 10.00 -35.21 16.56
N SER A 233 10.15 -36.22 17.42
CA SER A 233 10.94 -37.41 17.12
C SER A 233 10.49 -38.01 15.79
N ASN A 234 11.46 -38.26 14.91
CA ASN A 234 11.34 -39.19 13.81
C ASN A 234 10.86 -40.54 14.36
N GLU A 235 9.61 -40.91 14.12
CA GLU A 235 9.22 -42.31 14.03
C GLU A 235 9.05 -42.65 12.55
N SER A 236 10.16 -43.08 11.96
CA SER A 236 10.15 -43.96 10.80
C SER A 236 9.63 -45.33 11.26
N SER A 237 8.34 -45.58 11.08
CA SER A 237 7.79 -46.94 11.06
C SER A 237 6.90 -47.12 9.84
N SER A 238 7.50 -47.77 8.84
CA SER A 238 6.82 -48.44 7.74
C SER A 238 5.73 -49.39 8.27
N SER A 239 4.47 -49.15 7.91
CA SER A 239 3.54 -50.24 7.61
C SER A 239 2.34 -49.74 6.79
N ASN A 240 2.20 -50.32 5.60
CA ASN A 240 0.98 -50.30 4.81
C ASN A 240 -0.18 -50.91 5.60
N LYS A 241 -1.32 -50.23 5.66
CA LYS A 241 -2.67 -50.83 5.58
C LYS A 241 -3.74 -49.75 5.35
N ASN A 242 -4.44 -49.89 4.24
CA ASN A 242 -5.60 -49.11 3.82
C ASN A 242 -6.74 -49.18 4.84
N THR A 243 -7.09 -48.05 5.45
CA THR A 243 -8.44 -47.64 5.89
C THR A 243 -8.39 -46.11 6.11
N PRO A 244 -9.41 -45.31 5.74
CA PRO A 244 -9.34 -43.86 5.85
C PRO A 244 -9.61 -43.43 7.29
N SER A 245 -8.59 -43.50 8.16
CA SER A 245 -8.66 -42.90 9.48
C SER A 245 -8.52 -41.39 9.36
N GLN A 246 -9.58 -40.68 9.74
CA GLN A 246 -9.68 -39.22 9.81
C GLN A 246 -8.44 -38.57 10.46
N PRO A 247 -7.97 -37.41 9.95
CA PRO A 247 -6.78 -36.76 10.46
C PRO A 247 -6.97 -36.36 11.93
N LYS A 248 -6.18 -36.94 12.84
CA LYS A 248 -6.15 -36.54 14.25
C LYS A 248 -5.54 -35.15 14.35
N ILE A 249 -6.40 -34.16 14.55
CA ILE A 249 -6.05 -32.76 14.66
C ILE A 249 -5.60 -32.45 16.09
N SER A 250 -4.64 -31.54 16.22
CA SER A 250 -4.16 -31.14 17.55
C SER A 250 -5.31 -30.50 18.33
N ARG A 251 -5.41 -30.77 19.63
CA ARG A 251 -6.52 -30.28 20.47
C ARG A 251 -6.74 -28.76 20.33
N GLY A 252 -5.67 -27.98 20.25
CA GLY A 252 -5.77 -26.52 20.07
C GLY A 252 -6.32 -26.07 18.72
N THR A 253 -6.11 -26.85 17.64
CA THR A 253 -6.72 -26.55 16.34
C THR A 253 -8.21 -26.88 16.32
N ASP A 254 -8.63 -27.91 17.05
CA ASP A 254 -10.04 -28.29 17.15
C ASP A 254 -10.85 -27.30 18.02
N GLU A 255 -10.28 -26.85 19.14
CA GLU A 255 -10.87 -25.81 20.00
C GLU A 255 -11.08 -24.49 19.23
N ARG A 256 -10.11 -24.10 18.39
CA ARG A 256 -10.22 -22.88 17.57
C ARG A 256 -11.28 -22.99 16.47
N ILE A 257 -11.39 -24.14 15.82
CA ILE A 257 -12.42 -24.38 14.80
C ILE A 257 -13.80 -24.36 15.45
N SER A 258 -13.94 -24.97 16.63
CA SER A 258 -15.21 -25.01 17.37
C SER A 258 -15.66 -23.60 17.80
N ALA A 259 -14.74 -22.76 18.27
CA ALA A 259 -15.05 -21.36 18.61
C ALA A 259 -15.50 -20.53 17.38
N LEU A 260 -14.93 -20.80 16.20
CA LEU A 260 -15.36 -20.16 14.95
C LEU A 260 -16.73 -20.65 14.49
N GLU A 261 -17.04 -21.93 14.69
CA GLU A 261 -18.35 -22.51 14.38
C GLU A 261 -19.46 -21.89 15.24
N ASP A 262 -19.25 -21.76 16.55
CA ASP A 262 -20.22 -21.14 17.45
C ASP A 262 -20.51 -19.67 17.06
N HIS A 263 -19.47 -18.95 16.64
CA HIS A 263 -19.60 -17.53 16.27
C HIS A 263 -20.23 -17.32 14.88
N LEU A 264 -19.83 -18.10 13.87
CA LEU A 264 -20.23 -17.86 12.47
C LEU A 264 -21.46 -18.68 12.04
N LEU A 265 -21.72 -19.80 12.72
CA LEU A 265 -22.79 -20.75 12.40
C LEU A 265 -23.68 -21.05 13.64
N PRO A 266 -24.29 -20.03 14.28
CA PRO A 266 -25.07 -20.24 15.50
C PRO A 266 -26.23 -21.21 15.24
N GLY A 267 -26.30 -22.27 16.04
CA GLY A 267 -27.41 -23.24 16.04
C GLY A 267 -27.39 -24.30 14.94
N LYS A 268 -26.32 -24.45 14.15
CA LYS A 268 -26.20 -25.56 13.18
C LYS A 268 -25.50 -26.78 13.80
N PRO A 269 -25.94 -28.02 13.47
CA PRO A 269 -25.29 -29.22 13.97
C PRO A 269 -23.87 -29.36 13.41
N ILE A 270 -22.89 -29.54 14.29
CA ILE A 270 -21.47 -29.63 13.96
C ILE A 270 -21.20 -30.93 13.20
N GLN A 271 -20.61 -30.82 12.01
CA GLN A 271 -20.25 -31.97 11.18
C GLN A 271 -19.02 -32.69 11.77
N LYS A 272 -18.95 -34.03 11.67
CA LYS A 272 -17.83 -34.81 12.24
C LYS A 272 -16.54 -34.76 11.43
N ASP A 273 -16.64 -34.48 10.14
CA ASP A 273 -15.49 -34.42 9.22
C ASP A 273 -14.91 -33.00 9.18
N ILE A 274 -13.60 -32.87 9.46
CA ILE A 274 -12.93 -31.59 9.59
C ILE A 274 -12.94 -30.77 8.30
N PHE A 275 -12.82 -31.42 7.14
CA PHE A 275 -12.79 -30.70 5.87
C PHE A 275 -14.17 -30.12 5.57
N ALA A 276 -15.22 -30.83 5.95
CA ALA A 276 -16.60 -30.38 5.80
C ALA A 276 -16.93 -29.23 6.78
N ARG A 277 -16.37 -29.27 8.00
CA ARG A 277 -16.42 -28.17 8.98
C ARG A 277 -15.77 -26.89 8.44
N ILE A 278 -14.52 -26.98 7.98
CA ILE A 278 -13.77 -25.82 7.45
C ILE A 278 -14.48 -25.24 6.22
N LYS A 279 -14.98 -26.10 5.33
CA LYS A 279 -15.73 -25.65 4.15
C LYS A 279 -17.02 -24.91 4.53
N SER A 280 -17.75 -25.40 5.53
CA SER A 280 -18.97 -24.73 6.01
C SER A 280 -18.68 -23.35 6.60
N LEU A 281 -17.53 -23.17 7.24
CA LEU A 281 -17.06 -21.87 7.72
C LEU A 281 -16.69 -20.95 6.56
N GLU A 282 -15.93 -21.44 5.58
CA GLU A 282 -15.52 -20.69 4.39
C GLU A 282 -16.71 -20.18 3.60
N ASP A 283 -17.68 -21.05 3.29
CA ASP A 283 -18.90 -20.69 2.57
C ASP A 283 -19.70 -19.60 3.31
N ARG A 284 -19.68 -19.64 4.66
CA ARG A 284 -20.38 -18.65 5.48
C ARG A 284 -19.66 -17.31 5.53
N VAL A 285 -18.34 -17.30 5.63
CA VAL A 285 -17.52 -16.09 5.55
C VAL A 285 -17.74 -15.42 4.20
N LEU A 286 -17.66 -16.17 3.11
CA LEU A 286 -17.88 -15.67 1.76
C LEU A 286 -19.28 -15.07 1.58
N TYR A 287 -20.30 -15.72 2.14
CA TYR A 287 -21.66 -15.18 2.14
C TYR A 287 -21.79 -13.86 2.92
N LEU A 288 -21.15 -13.77 4.10
CA LEU A 288 -21.17 -12.56 4.92
C LEU A 288 -20.44 -11.41 4.23
N GLU A 289 -19.28 -11.67 3.62
CA GLU A 289 -18.56 -10.68 2.80
C GLU A 289 -19.40 -10.20 1.61
N GLY A 290 -20.19 -11.09 1.01
CA GLY A 290 -21.08 -10.76 -0.11
C GLY A 290 -22.24 -9.83 0.27
N ILE A 291 -22.70 -9.87 1.53
CA ILE A 291 -23.81 -9.03 2.01
C ILE A 291 -23.31 -7.76 2.68
N SER A 292 -22.20 -7.85 3.42
CA SER A 292 -21.60 -6.75 4.15
C SER A 292 -20.08 -6.92 4.24
N PRO A 293 -19.31 -6.25 3.35
CA PRO A 293 -17.86 -6.25 3.41
C PRO A 293 -17.28 -5.72 4.73
N GLU A 294 -18.06 -4.93 5.48
CA GLU A 294 -17.68 -4.31 6.75
C GLU A 294 -17.85 -5.24 7.96
N TYR A 295 -18.43 -6.44 7.78
CA TYR A 295 -18.72 -7.38 8.88
C TYR A 295 -17.48 -7.68 9.75
N PHE A 296 -16.31 -7.83 9.13
CA PHE A 296 -15.06 -8.11 9.85
C PHE A 296 -14.35 -6.85 10.38
N ALA A 297 -14.66 -5.66 9.87
CA ALA A 297 -14.12 -4.41 10.40
C ALA A 297 -14.68 -4.12 11.80
N ASN A 298 -15.95 -4.43 12.04
CA ASN A 298 -16.60 -4.22 13.34
C ASN A 298 -16.23 -5.27 14.41
N VAL A 299 -15.84 -6.49 14.02
CA VAL A 299 -15.44 -7.53 15.01
C VAL A 299 -14.14 -7.15 15.72
N SER A 300 -13.18 -6.54 15.02
CA SER A 300 -11.96 -5.99 15.67
C SER A 300 -12.25 -4.76 16.53
N ALA A 301 -13.31 -4.00 16.23
CA ALA A 301 -13.71 -2.82 16.99
C ALA A 301 -14.48 -3.18 18.27
N ASN A 302 -15.37 -4.18 18.22
CA ASN A 302 -16.21 -4.56 19.37
C ASN A 302 -15.40 -5.10 20.57
N SER A 303 -14.33 -5.86 20.34
CA SER A 303 -13.47 -6.33 21.44
C SER A 303 -12.70 -5.21 22.16
N LYS A 304 -12.59 -4.03 21.55
CA LYS A 304 -11.97 -2.83 22.16
C LYS A 304 -13.02 -1.90 22.76
N ASN A 305 -14.16 -1.74 22.08
CA ASN A 305 -15.23 -0.86 22.50
C ASN A 305 -15.92 -1.31 23.80
N GLU A 306 -16.15 -2.61 24.02
CA GLU A 306 -16.85 -3.07 25.24
C GLU A 306 -16.08 -2.74 26.53
N MET A 307 -14.74 -2.75 26.52
CA MET A 307 -13.93 -2.40 27.70
C MET A 307 -13.70 -0.89 27.87
N GLU A 308 -13.86 -0.10 26.81
CA GLU A 308 -13.69 1.36 26.82
C GLU A 308 -14.99 2.09 27.10
N GLU A 309 -16.13 1.63 26.56
CA GLU A 309 -17.45 2.21 26.82
C GLU A 309 -17.85 2.09 28.29
N ASP A 310 -17.60 0.95 28.95
CA ASP A 310 -17.90 0.77 30.37
C ASP A 310 -17.08 1.73 31.27
N LYS A 311 -15.83 2.02 30.90
CA LYS A 311 -14.98 2.96 31.66
C LYS A 311 -15.37 4.42 31.41
N GLU A 312 -15.74 4.76 30.19
CA GLU A 312 -16.16 6.11 29.83
C GLU A 312 -17.54 6.45 30.42
N TYR A 313 -18.45 5.49 30.52
CA TYR A 313 -19.76 5.68 31.14
C TYR A 313 -19.65 5.94 32.65
N ILE A 314 -18.85 5.13 33.37
CA ILE A 314 -18.61 5.30 34.81
C ILE A 314 -17.97 6.68 35.08
N SER A 315 -16.99 7.10 34.26
CA SER A 315 -16.32 8.40 34.42
C SER A 315 -17.26 9.60 34.17
N LYS A 316 -18.22 9.48 33.25
CA LYS A 316 -19.20 10.54 32.96
C LYS A 316 -20.26 10.65 34.06
N GLU A 317 -20.68 9.54 34.64
CA GLU A 317 -21.66 9.50 35.74
C GLU A 317 -21.10 10.16 37.02
N GLU A 318 -19.82 9.90 37.33
CA GLU A 318 -19.12 10.53 38.46
C GLU A 318 -18.97 12.05 38.28
N ARG A 319 -18.51 12.52 37.11
CA ARG A 319 -18.41 13.96 36.80
C ARG A 319 -19.75 14.67 36.83
N LYS A 320 -20.81 14.02 36.35
CA LYS A 320 -22.18 14.56 36.38
C LYS A 320 -22.69 14.71 37.81
N SER A 321 -22.28 13.81 38.70
CA SER A 321 -22.63 13.85 40.12
C SER A 321 -21.88 14.98 40.86
N GLU A 322 -20.60 15.20 40.56
CA GLU A 322 -19.83 16.35 41.08
C GLU A 322 -20.37 17.71 40.61
N LEU A 323 -20.70 17.82 39.31
CA LEU A 323 -21.27 19.04 38.74
C LEU A 323 -22.63 19.39 39.36
N LYS A 324 -23.47 18.39 39.64
CA LYS A 324 -24.74 18.61 40.34
C LYS A 324 -24.53 19.13 41.76
N LYS A 325 -23.51 18.61 42.47
CA LYS A 325 -23.19 19.06 43.83
C LYS A 325 -22.70 20.50 43.85
N LEU A 326 -21.78 20.85 42.94
CA LEU A 326 -21.28 22.23 42.79
C LEU A 326 -22.39 23.22 42.43
N LEU A 327 -23.32 22.82 41.57
CA LEU A 327 -24.46 23.66 41.20
C LEU A 327 -25.42 23.88 42.37
N MET A 328 -25.61 22.86 43.21
CA MET A 328 -26.42 22.98 44.43
C MET A 328 -25.78 23.94 45.44
N ASP A 329 -24.47 23.83 45.67
CA ASP A 329 -23.74 24.73 46.57
C ASP A 329 -23.75 26.19 46.08
N ALA A 330 -23.61 26.39 44.77
CA ALA A 330 -23.68 27.73 44.16
C ALA A 330 -25.06 28.38 44.36
N ASN A 331 -26.14 27.63 44.14
CA ASN A 331 -27.50 28.14 44.36
C ASN A 331 -27.75 28.49 45.83
N LEU A 332 -27.23 27.69 46.76
CA LEU A 332 -27.35 27.95 48.19
C LEU A 332 -26.62 29.24 48.58
N LYS A 333 -25.45 29.49 47.99
CA LYS A 333 -24.68 30.73 48.19
C LYS A 333 -25.38 31.96 47.62
N ILE A 334 -26.03 31.82 46.47
CA ILE A 334 -26.84 32.91 45.87
C ILE A 334 -27.99 33.28 46.82
N GLN A 335 -28.68 32.29 47.36
CA GLN A 335 -29.79 32.52 48.28
C GLN A 335 -29.34 33.18 49.60
N GLU A 336 -28.17 32.82 50.13
CA GLU A 336 -27.58 33.50 51.30
C GLU A 336 -27.28 34.98 51.01
N LEU A 337 -26.76 35.28 49.81
CA LEU A 337 -26.47 36.67 49.40
C LEU A 337 -27.75 37.48 49.18
N GLU A 338 -28.79 36.88 48.61
CA GLU A 338 -30.10 37.51 48.46
C GLU A 338 -30.71 37.86 49.83
N ASN A 339 -30.67 36.93 50.79
CA ASN A 339 -31.13 37.20 52.15
C ASN A 339 -30.30 38.28 52.86
N SER A 340 -28.98 38.28 52.67
CA SER A 340 -28.09 39.30 53.24
C SER A 340 -28.35 40.68 52.64
N THR A 341 -28.63 40.77 51.34
CA THR A 341 -28.95 42.06 50.69
C THR A 341 -30.34 42.57 51.06
N GLN A 342 -31.29 41.68 51.35
CA GLN A 342 -32.61 42.05 51.83
C GLN A 342 -32.54 42.62 53.26
N ASN A 343 -31.80 41.97 54.17
CA ASN A 343 -31.58 42.51 55.52
C ASN A 343 -30.92 43.89 55.52
N ILE A 344 -29.94 44.13 54.64
CA ILE A 344 -29.28 45.45 54.50
C ILE A 344 -30.25 46.52 53.98
N LYS A 345 -31.18 46.16 53.09
CA LYS A 345 -32.21 47.09 52.61
C LYS A 345 -33.23 47.43 53.69
N ASP A 346 -33.57 46.46 54.54
CA ASP A 346 -34.52 46.65 55.62
C ASP A 346 -33.90 47.48 56.78
N GLU A 347 -32.60 47.30 57.09
CA GLU A 347 -31.85 48.15 58.05
C GLU A 347 -31.62 49.59 57.58
N ALA A 348 -31.64 49.85 56.26
CA ALA A 348 -31.47 51.21 55.71
C ALA A 348 -32.78 52.02 55.66
N LEU A 349 -33.92 51.40 56.04
CA LEU A 349 -35.25 52.03 56.03
C LEU A 349 -35.78 52.39 57.43
N GLU A 350 -35.11 51.97 58.50
CA GLU A 350 -35.24 52.53 59.87
C GLU A 350 -34.28 53.71 60.08
#